data_AF-A0A1H0WJF6-F1
#
_entry.id   AF-A0A1H0WJF6-F1
#
_cell.length_a   1.000
_cell.length_b   1.000
_cell.length_c   1.000
_cell.angle_alpha   90.00
_cell.angle_beta   90.00
_cell.angle_gamma   90.00
#
_symmetry.space_group_name_H-M   'P 1'
#
loop_
_entity.id
_entity.type
_entity.pdbx_description
1 polymer ?
#
loop_
_entity_poly.entity_id
_entity_poly.type
_entity_poly.pdbx_seq_one_letter_code
_entity_poly.pdbx_strand_id
1 'polypeptide(L)'
;MDELLHRLLAEAVGRYLDAVDRLAAGQQAVVSTELRRLTAAWRSVLGLHRPSGARTRCAGCGRAHLPAPGRSGSLCTVWRVASAYFVRADPEGGVMLKR
;
A
#
# COMPACT_ATOMS: atom_id res chain seq x y z
N MET A 1 -13.32 6.83 -0.74
CA MET A 1 -11.97 7.21 -1.16
C MET A 1 -12.07 7.89 -2.50
N ASP A 2 -11.57 9.12 -2.58
CA ASP A 2 -11.33 9.79 -3.85
C ASP A 2 -10.30 8.99 -4.67
N GLU A 3 -10.55 8.83 -5.96
CA GLU A 3 -9.68 8.10 -6.88
C GLU A 3 -8.29 8.74 -6.96
N LEU A 4 -8.24 10.07 -6.88
CA LEU A 4 -6.98 10.82 -6.84
C LEU A 4 -6.17 10.49 -5.58
N LEU A 5 -6.81 10.49 -4.41
CA LEU A 5 -6.16 10.11 -3.15
C LEU A 5 -5.62 8.68 -3.19
N HIS A 6 -6.39 7.75 -3.76
CA HIS A 6 -5.93 6.37 -3.93
C HIS A 6 -4.70 6.30 -4.84
N ARG A 7 -4.72 7.04 -5.95
CA ARG A 7 -3.61 7.07 -6.91
C ARG A 7 -2.33 7.60 -6.28
N LEU A 8 -2.42 8.72 -5.55
CA LEU A 8 -1.28 9.31 -4.84
C LEU A 8 -0.72 8.35 -3.78
N LEU A 9 -1.59 7.69 -3.02
CA LEU A 9 -1.17 6.69 -2.05
C LEU A 9 -0.49 5.49 -2.71
N ALA A 10 -1.08 4.96 -3.79
CA ALA A 10 -0.53 3.84 -4.54
C ALA A 10 0.84 4.17 -5.12
N GLU A 11 1.03 5.39 -5.61
CA GLU A 11 2.31 5.89 -6.10
C GLU A 11 3.35 5.99 -4.98
N ALA A 12 2.99 6.58 -3.84
CA ALA A 12 3.90 6.69 -2.69
C ALA A 12 4.34 5.31 -2.16
N VAL A 13 3.39 4.38 -2.00
CA VAL A 13 3.68 2.99 -1.62
C VAL A 13 4.55 2.31 -2.68
N GLY A 14 4.26 2.52 -3.97
CA GLY A 14 5.06 1.99 -5.07
C GLY A 14 6.52 2.44 -5.00
N ARG A 15 6.75 3.74 -4.81
CA ARG A 15 8.11 4.30 -4.67
C ARG A 15 8.88 3.68 -3.50
N TYR A 16 8.21 3.44 -2.37
CA TYR A 16 8.83 2.77 -1.23
C TYR A 16 9.24 1.33 -1.59
N LEU A 17 8.34 0.55 -2.20
CA LEU A 17 8.65 -0.83 -2.60
C LEU A 17 9.76 -0.89 -3.66
N ASP A 18 9.82 0.08 -4.57
CA ASP A 18 10.92 0.22 -5.53
C ASP A 18 12.25 0.56 -4.83
N ALA A 19 12.21 1.37 -3.77
CA ALA A 19 13.41 1.65 -2.97
C ALA A 19 13.90 0.39 -2.24
N VAL A 20 13.00 -0.42 -1.69
CA VAL A 20 13.36 -1.71 -1.08
C VAL A 20 13.96 -2.67 -2.11
N ASP A 21 13.43 -2.74 -3.32
CA ASP A 21 14.02 -3.56 -4.40
C ASP A 21 15.42 -3.08 -4.81
N ARG A 22 15.67 -1.77 -4.83
CA ARG A 22 17.01 -1.21 -5.04
C ARG A 22 17.96 -1.57 -3.92
N LEU A 23 17.52 -1.48 -2.66
CA LEU A 23 18.32 -1.90 -1.50
C LEU A 23 18.69 -3.38 -1.58
N ALA A 24 17.75 -4.23 -2.00
CA ALA A 24 17.98 -5.67 -2.16
C ALA A 24 19.13 -5.99 -3.13
N ALA A 25 19.42 -5.14 -4.13
CA ALA A 25 20.51 -5.35 -5.07
C ALA A 25 21.91 -5.28 -4.42
N GLY A 26 22.05 -4.57 -3.30
CA GLY A 26 23.30 -4.42 -2.56
C GLY A 26 23.48 -5.39 -1.39
N GLN A 27 22.53 -6.30 -1.15
CA GLN A 27 22.54 -7.21 0.00
C GLN A 27 23.12 -8.59 -0.32
N GLN A 28 23.44 -9.36 0.73
CA GLN A 28 23.75 -10.79 0.60
C GLN A 28 22.61 -11.55 -0.08
N ALA A 29 22.94 -12.61 -0.81
CA ALA A 29 21.99 -13.33 -1.67
C ALA A 29 20.69 -13.77 -0.97
N VAL A 30 20.78 -14.29 0.26
CA VAL A 30 19.62 -14.71 1.06
C VAL A 30 18.72 -13.50 1.40
N VAL A 31 19.32 -12.41 1.89
CA VAL A 31 18.59 -11.18 2.24
C VAL A 31 17.97 -10.55 0.99
N SER A 32 18.71 -10.50 -0.11
CA SER A 32 18.21 -10.00 -1.40
C SER A 32 16.96 -10.76 -1.86
N THR A 33 17.01 -12.10 -1.76
CA THR A 33 15.91 -12.98 -2.17
C THR A 33 14.66 -12.73 -1.32
N GLU A 34 14.81 -12.66 0.00
CA GLU A 34 13.67 -12.44 0.90
C GLU A 34 13.09 -11.03 0.75
N LEU A 35 13.91 -9.98 0.56
CA LEU A 35 13.41 -8.63 0.29
C LEU A 35 12.58 -8.58 -1.00
N ARG A 36 13.06 -9.16 -2.09
CA ARG A 36 12.32 -9.24 -3.37
C ARG A 36 11.03 -10.04 -3.24
N ARG A 37 11.05 -11.12 -2.45
CA ARG A 37 9.87 -11.93 -2.17
C ARG A 37 8.80 -11.12 -1.42
N LEU A 38 9.23 -10.37 -0.41
CA LEU A 38 8.34 -9.51 0.38
C LEU A 38 7.76 -8.36 -0.45
N THR A 39 8.56 -7.68 -1.27
CA THR A 39 8.07 -6.62 -2.16
C THR A 39 7.07 -7.16 -3.18
N ALA A 40 7.35 -8.32 -3.79
CA ALA A 40 6.43 -8.99 -4.71
C ALA A 40 5.12 -9.40 -4.04
N ALA A 41 5.18 -9.94 -2.82
CA ALA A 41 3.99 -10.29 -2.04
C ALA A 41 3.12 -9.06 -1.75
N TRP A 42 3.72 -7.94 -1.31
CA TRP A 42 2.98 -6.71 -1.05
C TRP A 42 2.36 -6.11 -2.31
N ARG A 43 3.09 -6.07 -3.43
CA ARG A 43 2.53 -5.62 -4.72
C ARG A 43 1.32 -6.46 -5.14
N SER A 44 1.40 -7.78 -4.96
CA SER A 44 0.31 -8.70 -5.29
C SER A 44 -0.93 -8.44 -4.43
N VAL A 45 -0.75 -8.35 -3.11
CA VAL A 45 -1.84 -8.07 -2.15
C VAL A 45 -2.47 -6.70 -2.44
N LEU A 46 -1.67 -5.66 -2.69
CA LEU A 46 -2.19 -4.33 -3.00
C LEU A 46 -2.98 -4.30 -4.32
N GLY A 47 -2.50 -5.02 -5.34
CA GLY A 47 -3.19 -5.19 -6.62
C GLY A 47 -4.55 -5.87 -6.47
N LEU A 48 -4.64 -6.94 -5.68
CA LEU A 48 -5.91 -7.63 -5.37
C LEU A 48 -6.90 -6.70 -4.63
N HIS A 49 -6.39 -5.71 -3.91
CA HIS A 49 -7.18 -4.76 -3.14
C HIS A 49 -7.38 -3.41 -3.84
N ARG A 50 -7.07 -3.29 -5.14
CA ARG A 50 -7.35 -2.07 -5.91
C ARG A 50 -8.87 -1.76 -5.90
N PRO A 51 -9.29 -0.50 -5.72
CA PRO A 51 -10.68 -0.09 -5.85
C PRO A 51 -11.21 -0.41 -7.25
N SER A 52 -12.43 -0.94 -7.35
CA SER A 52 -13.07 -1.26 -8.62
C SER A 52 -14.27 -0.36 -8.89
N GLY A 53 -14.13 0.57 -9.84
CA GLY A 53 -15.22 1.39 -10.38
C GLY A 53 -15.74 2.50 -9.46
N ALA A 54 -16.85 3.14 -9.87
CA ALA A 54 -17.45 4.32 -9.25
C ALA A 54 -17.93 4.11 -7.79
N ARG A 55 -17.96 2.86 -7.30
CA ARG A 55 -18.25 2.57 -5.90
C ARG A 55 -16.91 2.38 -5.20
N THR A 56 -16.68 3.19 -4.17
CA THR A 56 -15.48 3.27 -3.30
C THR A 56 -15.13 1.98 -2.53
N ARG A 57 -15.50 0.81 -3.05
CA ARG A 57 -15.35 -0.50 -2.44
C ARG A 57 -14.09 -1.19 -2.95
N CYS A 58 -13.35 -1.79 -2.03
CA CYS A 58 -12.17 -2.57 -2.33
C CYS A 58 -12.57 -3.92 -2.97
N ALA A 59 -12.00 -4.24 -4.13
CA ALA A 59 -12.32 -5.47 -4.87
C ALA A 59 -12.02 -6.75 -4.08
N GLY A 60 -10.89 -6.80 -3.37
CA GLY A 60 -10.51 -7.92 -2.51
C GLY A 60 -11.39 -8.10 -1.26
N CYS A 61 -11.86 -7.00 -0.66
CA CYS A 61 -12.72 -7.07 0.53
C CYS A 61 -14.18 -7.40 0.20
N GLY A 62 -14.68 -6.96 -0.97
CA GLY A 62 -16.07 -7.16 -1.39
C GLY A 62 -16.42 -8.61 -1.74
N ARG A 63 -15.42 -9.51 -1.85
CA ARG A 63 -15.63 -10.94 -2.09
C ARG A 63 -15.94 -11.75 -0.82
N ALA A 64 -15.64 -11.22 0.38
CA ALA A 64 -15.70 -11.99 1.64
C ALA A 64 -16.71 -11.47 2.67
N HIS A 65 -17.18 -10.23 2.57
CA HIS A 65 -18.07 -9.65 3.58
C HIS A 65 -19.23 -8.86 2.97
N LEU A 66 -20.45 -9.16 3.46
CA LEU A 66 -21.66 -8.36 3.26
C LEU A 66 -21.38 -6.88 3.55
N PRO A 67 -22.05 -5.95 2.85
CA PRO A 67 -21.78 -4.53 2.98
C PRO A 67 -22.11 -4.05 4.39
N ALA A 68 -21.10 -3.76 5.21
CA ALA A 68 -21.29 -2.99 6.43
C ALA A 68 -21.76 -1.58 6.05
N PRO A 69 -22.94 -1.12 6.51
CA PRO A 69 -23.44 0.21 6.20
C PRO A 69 -22.54 1.26 6.88
N GLY A 70 -22.10 2.28 6.14
CA GLY A 70 -21.53 3.50 6.72
C GLY A 70 -20.03 3.77 6.56
N ARG A 71 -19.25 2.97 5.81
CA ARG A 71 -17.83 3.28 5.49
C ARG A 71 -17.58 3.61 4.02
N SER A 72 -18.46 4.38 3.41
CA SER A 72 -18.23 4.98 2.10
C SER A 72 -17.20 6.11 2.22
N GLY A 73 -15.91 5.76 2.30
CA GLY A 73 -14.86 6.77 2.45
C GLY A 73 -13.47 6.25 2.77
N SER A 74 -13.36 5.29 3.69
CA SER A 74 -12.07 4.86 4.27
C SER A 74 -11.33 3.81 3.43
N LEU A 75 -9.99 3.86 3.45
CA LEU A 75 -9.10 2.78 2.97
C LEU A 75 -9.51 1.44 3.60
N CYS A 76 -9.44 0.33 2.85
CA CYS A 76 -9.54 -1.00 3.45
C CYS A 76 -8.32 -1.27 4.34
N THR A 77 -8.40 -2.26 5.22
CA THR A 77 -7.35 -2.55 6.22
C THR A 77 -5.98 -2.75 5.58
N VAL A 78 -5.89 -3.46 4.45
CA VAL A 78 -4.64 -3.66 3.70
C VAL A 78 -4.00 -2.33 3.33
N TRP A 79 -4.76 -1.45 2.69
CA TRP A 79 -4.27 -0.14 2.28
C TRP A 79 -4.00 0.81 3.45
N ARG A 80 -4.73 0.65 4.56
CA ARG A 80 -4.41 1.36 5.81
C ARG A 80 -3.03 0.96 6.36
N VAL A 81 -2.73 -0.34 6.38
CA VAL A 81 -1.44 -0.85 6.84
C VAL A 81 -0.33 -0.35 5.92
N ALA A 82 -0.48 -0.48 4.60
CA ALA A 82 0.49 0.03 3.65
C ALA A 82 0.77 1.54 3.82
N SER A 83 -0.28 2.36 4.01
CA SER A 83 -0.11 3.79 4.29
C SER A 83 0.67 4.06 5.58
N ALA A 84 0.39 3.31 6.65
CA ALA A 84 1.05 3.49 7.94
C ALA A 84 2.54 3.12 7.90
N TYR A 85 2.92 2.08 7.17
CA TYR A 85 4.28 1.53 7.20
C TYR A 85 5.17 1.94 6.03
N PHE A 86 4.61 2.31 4.88
CA PHE A 86 5.41 2.63 3.67
C PHE A 86 5.41 4.12 3.32
N VAL A 87 4.53 4.91 3.95
CA VAL A 87 4.39 6.35 3.65
C VAL A 87 4.60 7.22 4.89
N ARG A 88 4.10 6.80 6.06
CA ARG A 88 4.32 7.54 7.31
C ARG A 88 5.63 7.21 8.00
N ALA A 89 6.23 6.06 7.68
CA ALA A 89 7.57 5.70 8.12
C ALA A 89 8.55 6.12 7.03
N ASP A 90 8.78 7.43 6.88
CA ASP A 90 9.96 7.92 6.20
C ASP A 90 11.17 7.55 7.08
N PRO A 91 12.18 6.81 6.58
CA PRO A 91 13.33 6.40 7.39
C PRO A 91 14.28 7.55 7.74
N GLU A 92 14.08 8.75 7.20
CA GLU A 92 14.83 9.95 7.55
C GLU A 92 13.86 11.05 8.00
N GLY A 93 13.94 11.45 9.27
CA GLY A 93 12.97 12.36 9.87
C GLY A 93 12.82 13.71 9.15
N GLY A 94 11.64 13.93 8.57
CA GLY A 94 11.19 15.22 8.03
C GLY A 94 10.27 14.97 6.83
N VAL A 95 8.97 15.20 6.91
CA VAL A 95 8.40 16.55 7.03
C VAL A 95 7.17 16.57 7.95
N MET A 96 7.28 17.46 8.92
CA MET A 96 6.22 18.13 9.64
C MET A 96 5.14 18.68 8.69
N LEU A 97 3.97 18.06 8.66
CA LEU A 97 2.73 18.76 8.29
C LEU A 97 2.05 19.18 9.60
N LYS A 98 2.43 20.38 10.07
CA LYS A 98 1.64 21.12 11.05
C LYS A 98 0.26 21.40 10.44
N ARG A 99 -0.75 21.22 11.28
CA ARG A 99 -2.12 21.69 11.06
C ARG A 99 -2.15 23.22 10.96
#